data_AF-Q2RGK1-F1
#
_entry.id   AF-Q2RGK1-F1
#
_cell.length_a   1.000
_cell.length_b   1.000
_cell.length_c   1.000
_cell.angle_alpha   90.00
_cell.angle_beta   90.00
_cell.angle_gamma   90.00
#
_symmetry.space_group_name_H-M   'P 1'
#
loop_
_entity.id
_entity.type
_entity.pdbx_description
1 polymer ?
#
loop_
_entity_poly.entity_id
_entity_poly.type
_entity_poly.pdbx_seq_one_letter_code
_entity_poly.pdbx_strand_id
1 'polypeptide(L)'
;MSVEQAKALSEFCKTVIYFLSAIGMGICLHKGRNRKGRGPEKLLLLGLLTMGTGTFLSAYWVKLGLPESWGRILGDLVLVNAGTAVTILAMYFLTLKFHLVALALKKEAVTDPLTGLYNRRTFFRELDCRLERGGSFAVAVLDLDNMKQINDTLGHQIGDEVLRAAARALKKATREKDIAARYGGDEFVVLFAGKGPRVEKFKARLKENLMAELPYTGEIEVGLSTGVAYCPEDGEDARSLLSAADARMYAEKEAKKNRYYAFGLLAENSKP
;
A
#
# COMPACT_ATOMS: atom_id res chain seq x y z
N MET A 1 62.98 -25.21 -13.51
CA MET A 1 62.15 -24.80 -12.36
C MET A 1 62.90 -25.20 -11.11
N SER A 2 63.32 -24.26 -10.26
CA SER A 2 64.07 -24.59 -9.04
C SER A 2 63.18 -25.32 -8.04
N VAL A 3 63.77 -26.08 -7.10
CA VAL A 3 63.02 -26.78 -6.04
C VAL A 3 62.18 -25.82 -5.21
N GLU A 4 62.65 -24.58 -5.03
CA GLU A 4 61.90 -23.50 -4.38
C GLU A 4 60.70 -23.03 -5.19
N GLN A 5 60.83 -22.90 -6.51
CA GLN A 5 59.70 -22.57 -7.40
C GLN A 5 58.65 -23.70 -7.40
N ALA A 6 59.07 -24.95 -7.35
CA ALA A 6 58.16 -26.10 -7.27
C ALA A 6 57.40 -26.15 -5.94
N LYS A 7 58.07 -25.85 -4.81
CA LYS A 7 57.43 -25.75 -3.50
C LYS A 7 56.47 -24.56 -3.43
N ALA A 8 56.86 -23.41 -3.95
CA ALA A 8 56.00 -22.22 -3.99
C ALA A 8 54.74 -22.44 -4.85
N LEU A 9 54.88 -23.15 -5.97
CA LEU A 9 53.75 -23.53 -6.82
C LEU A 9 52.83 -24.55 -6.13
N SER A 10 53.39 -25.50 -5.38
CA SER A 10 52.61 -26.47 -4.60
C SER A 10 51.79 -25.80 -3.48
N GLU A 11 52.40 -24.90 -2.72
CA GLU A 11 51.71 -24.14 -1.67
C GLU A 11 50.66 -23.18 -2.25
N PHE A 12 50.92 -22.61 -3.41
CA PHE A 12 49.94 -21.83 -4.17
C PHE A 12 48.72 -22.68 -4.55
N CYS A 13 48.93 -23.86 -5.16
CA CYS A 13 47.84 -24.76 -5.54
C CYS A 13 47.00 -25.19 -4.33
N LYS A 14 47.63 -25.52 -3.19
CA LYS A 14 46.91 -25.86 -1.96
C LYS A 14 46.05 -24.70 -1.46
N THR A 15 46.60 -23.49 -1.44
CA THR A 15 45.89 -22.28 -0.99
C THR A 15 44.68 -21.96 -1.87
N VAL A 16 44.84 -22.07 -3.20
CA VAL A 16 43.74 -21.89 -4.17
C VAL A 16 42.65 -22.94 -3.96
N ILE A 17 43.01 -24.22 -3.73
CA ILE A 17 42.05 -25.31 -3.51
C ILE A 17 41.27 -25.12 -2.20
N TYR A 18 41.94 -24.78 -1.09
CA TYR A 18 41.28 -24.52 0.19
C TYR A 18 40.31 -23.35 0.09
N PHE A 19 40.68 -22.31 -0.65
CA PHE A 19 39.85 -21.13 -0.80
C PHE A 19 38.65 -21.35 -1.74
N LEU A 20 38.82 -22.04 -2.87
CA LEU A 20 37.71 -22.46 -3.74
C LEU A 20 36.73 -23.37 -3.01
N SER A 21 37.24 -24.21 -2.11
CA SER A 21 36.43 -25.07 -1.24
C SER A 21 35.64 -24.26 -0.20
N ALA A 22 36.22 -23.20 0.37
CA ALA A 22 35.53 -22.28 1.27
C ALA A 22 34.40 -21.50 0.56
N ILE A 23 34.62 -21.05 -0.67
CA ILE A 23 33.59 -20.40 -1.51
C ILE A 23 32.47 -21.38 -1.84
N GLY A 24 32.81 -22.59 -2.27
CA GLY A 24 31.84 -23.66 -2.56
C GLY A 24 31.01 -24.03 -1.32
N MET A 25 31.64 -24.09 -0.15
CA MET A 25 30.97 -24.39 1.12
C MET A 25 30.05 -23.24 1.57
N GLY A 26 30.45 -21.98 1.38
CA GLY A 26 29.59 -20.82 1.62
C GLY A 26 28.36 -20.78 0.72
N ILE A 27 28.51 -21.14 -0.56
CA ILE A 27 27.39 -21.25 -1.52
C ILE A 27 26.46 -22.43 -1.16
N CYS A 28 27.01 -23.56 -0.74
CA CYS A 28 26.23 -24.75 -0.34
C CYS A 28 25.49 -24.58 0.99
N LEU A 29 26.13 -24.04 2.03
CA LEU A 29 25.49 -23.76 3.32
C LEU A 29 24.36 -22.74 3.20
N HIS A 30 24.45 -21.83 2.22
CA HIS A 30 23.42 -20.83 1.97
C HIS A 30 22.25 -21.35 1.11
N LYS A 31 22.45 -22.38 0.27
CA LYS A 31 21.36 -23.06 -0.47
C LYS A 31 20.33 -23.73 0.45
N GLY A 32 20.71 -24.07 1.68
CA GLY A 32 19.82 -24.69 2.68
C GLY A 32 18.81 -23.75 3.36
N ARG A 33 18.94 -22.43 3.22
CA ARG A 33 18.10 -21.43 3.90
C ARG A 33 17.66 -20.29 2.97
N ASN A 34 16.70 -20.54 2.07
CA ASN A 34 15.60 -19.60 1.70
C ASN A 34 14.99 -19.93 0.32
N ARG A 35 13.79 -20.52 0.35
CA ARG A 35 12.78 -20.41 -0.71
C ARG A 35 11.94 -19.15 -0.41
N LYS A 36 12.29 -18.02 -1.03
CA LYS A 36 11.50 -16.78 -1.27
C LYS A 36 12.40 -15.55 -1.02
N GLY A 37 12.53 -14.70 -2.03
CA GLY A 37 13.38 -13.50 -2.02
C GLY A 37 14.66 -13.68 -2.83
N ARG A 38 14.58 -13.51 -4.15
CA ARG A 38 15.75 -13.33 -5.02
C ARG A 38 16.04 -11.82 -5.09
N GLY A 39 16.89 -11.32 -4.19
CA GLY A 39 17.26 -9.90 -4.15
C GLY A 39 18.64 -9.62 -4.77
N PRO A 40 18.92 -8.33 -5.10
CA PRO A 40 20.21 -7.86 -5.60
C PRO A 40 21.37 -8.05 -4.61
N GLU A 41 21.09 -8.29 -3.32
CA GLU A 41 22.13 -8.53 -2.31
C GLU A 41 23.03 -9.74 -2.61
N LYS A 42 22.52 -10.77 -3.31
CA LYS A 42 23.30 -11.97 -3.65
C LYS A 42 24.30 -11.72 -4.78
N LEU A 43 23.93 -10.87 -5.74
CA LEU A 43 24.82 -10.44 -6.83
C LEU A 43 25.93 -9.54 -6.28
N LEU A 44 25.61 -8.67 -5.32
CA LEU A 44 26.58 -7.85 -4.59
C LEU A 44 27.57 -8.70 -3.80
N LEU A 45 27.10 -9.68 -3.02
CA LEU A 45 27.98 -10.55 -2.22
C LEU A 45 28.91 -11.39 -3.11
N LEU A 46 28.38 -11.94 -4.21
CA LEU A 46 29.15 -12.71 -5.17
C LEU A 46 30.22 -11.84 -5.85
N GLY A 47 29.87 -10.61 -6.26
CA GLY A 47 30.82 -9.65 -6.84
C GLY A 47 31.92 -9.22 -5.88
N LEU A 48 31.60 -9.00 -4.59
CA LEU A 48 32.59 -8.68 -3.57
C LEU A 48 33.56 -9.84 -3.31
N LEU A 49 33.05 -11.08 -3.31
CA LEU A 49 33.88 -12.28 -3.14
C LEU A 49 34.82 -12.47 -4.33
N THR A 50 34.36 -12.31 -5.57
CA THR A 50 35.22 -12.42 -6.77
C THR A 50 36.22 -11.28 -6.90
N MET A 51 35.88 -10.08 -6.40
CA MET A 51 36.83 -8.97 -6.35
C MET A 51 37.96 -9.25 -5.37
N GLY A 52 37.63 -9.71 -4.16
CA GLY A 52 38.63 -10.06 -3.14
C GLY A 52 39.55 -11.20 -3.56
N THR A 53 39.02 -12.22 -4.26
CA THR A 53 39.83 -13.31 -4.81
C THR A 53 40.81 -12.82 -5.87
N GLY A 54 40.35 -11.96 -6.79
CA GLY A 54 41.16 -11.39 -7.86
C GLY A 54 42.31 -10.53 -7.34
N THR A 55 42.04 -9.67 -6.35
CA THR A 55 43.07 -8.80 -5.75
C THR A 55 44.13 -9.61 -5.01
N PHE A 56 43.72 -10.64 -4.25
CA PHE A 56 44.64 -11.52 -3.54
C PHE A 56 45.53 -12.31 -4.51
N LEU A 57 44.95 -12.89 -5.56
CA LEU A 57 45.69 -13.64 -6.59
C LEU A 57 46.67 -12.74 -7.33
N SER A 58 46.25 -11.52 -7.71
CA SER A 58 47.12 -10.54 -8.37
C SER A 58 48.34 -10.16 -7.50
N ALA A 59 48.13 -9.86 -6.22
CA ALA A 59 49.20 -9.51 -5.29
C ALA A 59 50.19 -10.67 -5.06
N TYR A 60 49.69 -11.90 -4.98
CA TYR A 60 50.52 -13.10 -4.81
C TYR A 60 51.28 -13.46 -6.10
N TRP A 61 50.70 -13.20 -7.27
CA TRP A 61 51.31 -13.44 -8.59
C TRP A 61 52.58 -12.59 -8.80
N VAL A 62 52.52 -11.31 -8.41
CA VAL A 62 53.67 -10.40 -8.43
C VAL A 62 54.77 -10.90 -7.47
N LYS A 63 54.38 -11.36 -6.28
CA LYS A 63 55.31 -11.89 -5.27
C LYS A 63 56.04 -13.17 -5.72
N LEU A 64 55.44 -13.97 -6.60
CA LEU A 64 56.02 -15.19 -7.15
C LEU A 64 56.92 -14.98 -8.38
N GLY A 65 57.02 -13.76 -8.91
CA GLY A 65 57.86 -13.46 -10.09
C GLY A 65 57.40 -14.16 -11.37
N LEU A 66 56.09 -14.41 -11.50
CA LEU A 66 55.47 -15.08 -12.65
C LEU A 66 55.35 -14.13 -13.87
N PRO A 67 55.12 -14.65 -15.10
CA PRO A 67 55.10 -13.83 -16.32
C PRO A 67 54.11 -12.66 -16.27
N GLU A 68 54.54 -11.48 -16.74
CA GLU A 68 53.78 -10.22 -16.68
C GLU A 68 52.44 -10.25 -17.44
N SER A 69 52.29 -11.12 -18.44
CA SER A 69 51.05 -11.26 -19.22
C SER A 69 49.85 -11.65 -18.35
N TRP A 70 50.05 -12.54 -17.37
CA TRP A 70 48.99 -13.01 -16.47
C TRP A 70 48.65 -12.01 -15.36
N GLY A 71 49.63 -11.23 -14.89
CA GLY A 71 49.41 -10.16 -13.91
C GLY A 71 48.48 -9.07 -14.44
N ARG A 72 48.62 -8.71 -15.72
CA ARG A 72 47.72 -7.76 -16.41
C ARG A 72 46.29 -8.26 -16.47
N ILE A 73 46.07 -9.51 -16.88
CA ILE A 73 44.73 -10.13 -16.95
C ILE A 73 44.04 -10.14 -15.57
N LEU A 74 44.77 -10.47 -14.51
CA LEU A 74 44.23 -10.45 -13.14
C LEU A 74 43.88 -9.03 -12.67
N GLY A 75 44.70 -8.03 -13.01
CA GLY A 75 44.42 -6.63 -12.74
C GLY A 75 43.16 -6.12 -13.45
N ASP A 76 43.01 -6.43 -14.74
CA ASP A 76 41.83 -6.07 -15.53
C ASP A 76 40.55 -6.71 -14.96
N LEU A 77 40.64 -7.96 -14.50
CA LEU A 77 39.51 -8.66 -13.87
C LEU A 77 39.07 -7.99 -12.56
N VAL A 78 40.01 -7.52 -11.74
CA VAL A 78 39.71 -6.76 -10.52
C VAL A 78 39.01 -5.45 -10.86
N LEU A 79 39.48 -4.74 -11.90
CA LEU A 79 38.90 -3.48 -12.34
C LEU A 79 37.45 -3.66 -12.84
N VAL A 80 37.19 -4.70 -13.64
CA VAL A 80 35.85 -5.04 -14.13
C VAL A 80 34.92 -5.43 -12.97
N ASN A 81 35.40 -6.21 -12.01
CA ASN A 81 34.61 -6.58 -10.81
C ASN A 81 34.30 -5.35 -9.93
N ALA A 82 35.25 -4.42 -9.78
CA ALA A 82 35.01 -3.18 -9.06
C ALA A 82 33.93 -2.33 -9.76
N GLY A 83 34.02 -2.18 -11.08
CA GLY A 83 33.00 -1.46 -11.87
C GLY A 83 31.61 -2.10 -11.78
N THR A 84 31.52 -3.43 -11.83
CA THR A 84 30.23 -4.14 -11.68
C THR A 84 29.66 -4.01 -10.26
N ALA A 85 30.50 -4.05 -9.21
CA ALA A 85 30.04 -3.81 -7.84
C ALA A 85 29.50 -2.38 -7.65
N VAL A 86 30.19 -1.38 -8.19
CA VAL A 86 29.75 0.03 -8.15
C VAL A 86 28.42 0.22 -8.87
N THR A 87 28.25 -0.37 -10.06
CA THR A 87 26.99 -0.27 -10.82
C THR A 87 25.82 -0.96 -10.12
N ILE A 88 26.01 -2.14 -9.52
CA ILE A 88 24.97 -2.81 -8.75
C ILE A 88 24.58 -1.98 -7.51
N LEU A 89 25.57 -1.43 -6.81
CA LEU A 89 25.33 -0.58 -5.64
C LEU A 89 24.55 0.70 -6.03
N ALA A 90 24.93 1.34 -7.14
CA ALA A 90 24.22 2.50 -7.67
C ALA A 90 22.76 2.17 -8.02
N MET A 91 22.52 1.02 -8.68
CA MET A 91 21.17 0.57 -9.02
C MET A 91 20.33 0.24 -7.78
N TYR A 92 20.94 -0.35 -6.75
CA TYR A 92 20.31 -0.59 -5.45
C TYR A 92 19.86 0.73 -4.79
N PHE A 93 20.74 1.73 -4.70
CA PHE A 93 20.39 3.05 -4.15
C PHE A 93 19.32 3.77 -4.98
N LEU A 94 19.37 3.67 -6.30
CA LEU A 94 18.34 4.25 -7.17
C LEU A 94 16.97 3.61 -6.91
N THR A 95 16.92 2.28 -6.78
CA THR A 95 15.71 1.54 -6.46
C THR A 95 15.16 1.94 -5.09
N LEU A 96 16.03 2.07 -4.08
CA LEU A 96 15.64 2.50 -2.74
C LEU A 96 15.09 3.93 -2.76
N LYS A 97 15.76 4.86 -3.43
CA LYS A 97 15.27 6.24 -3.61
C LYS A 97 13.91 6.27 -4.29
N PHE A 98 13.73 5.51 -5.36
CA PHE A 98 12.44 5.43 -6.06
C PHE A 98 11.33 4.93 -5.13
N HIS A 99 11.59 3.91 -4.32
CA HIS A 99 10.61 3.42 -3.34
C HIS A 99 10.27 4.47 -2.27
N LEU A 100 11.28 5.18 -1.75
CA LEU A 100 11.05 6.24 -0.75
C LEU A 100 10.23 7.40 -1.32
N VAL A 101 10.53 7.83 -2.54
CA VAL A 101 9.77 8.87 -3.25
C VAL A 101 8.35 8.39 -3.54
N ALA A 102 8.17 7.17 -4.02
CA ALA A 102 6.84 6.61 -4.28
C ALA A 102 6.00 6.51 -3.00
N LEU A 103 6.61 6.18 -1.86
CA LEU A 103 5.95 6.19 -0.55
C LEU A 103 5.58 7.61 -0.11
N ALA A 104 6.44 8.60 -0.35
CA ALA A 104 6.15 10.01 -0.07
C ALA A 104 4.98 10.52 -0.93
N LEU A 105 4.96 10.22 -2.23
CA LEU A 105 3.86 10.57 -3.14
C LEU A 105 2.54 9.92 -2.72
N LYS A 106 2.57 8.65 -2.29
CA LYS A 106 1.38 7.99 -1.73
C LYS A 106 0.87 8.69 -0.48
N LYS A 107 1.77 9.21 0.37
CA LYS A 107 1.38 10.02 1.52
C LYS A 107 0.71 11.33 1.07
N GLU A 108 1.18 11.96 0.00
CA GLU A 108 0.66 13.22 -0.53
C GLU A 108 -0.59 13.10 -1.40
N ALA A 109 -1.04 11.88 -1.71
CA ALA A 109 -2.31 11.69 -2.40
C ALA A 109 -3.41 12.43 -1.63
N VAL A 110 -4.15 13.28 -2.34
CA VAL A 110 -5.25 14.07 -1.77
C VAL A 110 -6.56 13.29 -1.85
N THR A 111 -6.70 12.46 -2.90
CA THR A 111 -7.89 11.71 -3.23
C THR A 111 -7.69 10.20 -3.08
N ASP A 112 -8.81 9.48 -2.96
CA ASP A 112 -8.87 8.02 -3.04
C ASP A 112 -8.83 7.58 -4.52
N PRO A 113 -7.94 6.66 -4.91
CA PRO A 113 -7.74 6.30 -6.32
C PRO A 113 -8.91 5.53 -6.93
N LEU A 114 -9.75 4.87 -6.12
CA LEU A 114 -10.90 4.12 -6.63
C LEU A 114 -12.08 5.06 -6.92
N THR A 115 -12.36 5.96 -5.99
CA THR A 115 -13.59 6.77 -5.98
C THR A 115 -13.39 8.20 -6.50
N GLY A 116 -12.15 8.71 -6.48
CA GLY A 116 -11.83 10.09 -6.82
C GLY A 116 -12.31 11.12 -5.79
N LEU A 117 -12.92 10.69 -4.68
CA LEU A 117 -13.23 11.55 -3.53
C LEU A 117 -11.96 11.88 -2.76
N TYR A 118 -12.03 12.80 -1.81
CA TYR A 118 -10.94 12.98 -0.86
C TYR A 118 -10.67 11.68 -0.10
N ASN A 119 -9.42 11.46 0.30
CA ASN A 119 -9.13 10.32 1.17
C ASN A 119 -9.29 10.69 2.65
N ARG A 120 -9.26 9.67 3.51
CA ARG A 120 -9.30 9.81 4.97
C ARG A 120 -8.33 10.86 5.51
N ARG A 121 -7.10 10.92 5.00
CA ARG A 121 -6.08 11.87 5.47
C ARG A 121 -6.50 13.31 5.19
N THR A 122 -6.95 13.59 3.97
CA THR A 122 -7.43 14.93 3.60
C THR A 122 -8.63 15.32 4.45
N PHE A 123 -9.58 14.41 4.68
CA PHE A 123 -10.74 14.69 5.53
C PHE A 123 -10.34 15.16 6.94
N PHE A 124 -9.43 14.44 7.62
CA PHE A 124 -8.98 14.84 8.96
C PHE A 124 -8.31 16.21 8.96
N ARG A 125 -7.45 16.48 7.96
CA ARG A 125 -6.81 17.80 7.83
C ARG A 125 -7.84 18.93 7.70
N GLU A 126 -8.88 18.73 6.88
CA GLU A 126 -9.94 19.75 6.72
C GLU A 126 -10.82 19.87 7.97
N LEU A 127 -11.08 18.76 8.67
CA LEU A 127 -11.81 18.75 9.93
C LEU A 127 -11.05 19.50 11.03
N ASP A 128 -9.76 19.22 11.19
CA ASP A 128 -8.89 19.91 12.17
C ASP A 128 -8.85 21.41 11.88
N CYS A 129 -8.68 21.81 10.61
CA CYS A 129 -8.74 23.22 10.23
C CYS A 129 -10.11 23.86 10.56
N ARG A 130 -11.21 23.10 10.44
CA ARG A 130 -12.55 23.60 10.76
C ARG A 130 -12.76 23.76 12.26
N LEU A 131 -12.22 22.84 13.06
CA LEU A 131 -12.23 22.88 14.51
C LEU A 131 -11.41 24.07 15.02
N GLU A 132 -10.20 24.28 14.49
CA GLU A 132 -9.33 25.42 14.84
C GLU A 132 -9.97 26.77 14.52
N ARG A 133 -10.65 26.89 13.37
CA ARG A 133 -11.41 28.10 13.00
C ARG A 133 -12.63 28.33 13.89
N GLY A 134 -13.11 27.29 14.56
CA GLY A 134 -14.34 27.29 15.32
C GLY A 134 -15.60 27.51 14.48
N GLY A 135 -16.72 27.60 15.19
CA GLY A 135 -18.05 27.84 14.63
C GLY A 135 -18.88 26.58 14.40
N SER A 136 -20.03 26.75 13.75
CA SER A 136 -21.03 25.71 13.60
C SER A 136 -20.91 24.95 12.28
N PHE A 137 -20.66 23.65 12.35
CA PHE A 137 -20.64 22.75 11.20
C PHE A 137 -21.20 21.36 11.57
N ALA A 138 -21.32 20.47 10.58
CA ALA A 138 -21.77 19.10 10.77
C ALA A 138 -20.82 18.11 10.10
N VAL A 139 -20.75 16.89 10.64
CA VAL A 139 -20.02 15.75 10.08
C VAL A 139 -21.01 14.60 9.90
N ALA A 140 -21.04 14.01 8.71
CA ALA A 140 -21.77 12.77 8.45
C ALA A 140 -20.79 11.61 8.30
N VAL A 141 -21.15 10.47 8.88
CA VAL A 141 -20.55 9.15 8.64
C VAL A 141 -21.58 8.33 7.86
N LEU A 142 -21.12 7.71 6.80
CA LEU A 142 -21.93 6.99 5.84
C LEU A 142 -21.33 5.60 5.61
N ASP A 143 -22.17 4.58 5.49
CA ASP A 143 -21.77 3.22 5.20
C ASP A 143 -22.72 2.62 4.15
N LEU A 144 -22.16 1.94 3.15
CA LEU A 144 -22.95 1.25 2.13
C LEU A 144 -23.51 -0.07 2.67
N ASP A 145 -24.83 -0.18 2.64
CA ASP A 145 -25.53 -1.37 3.10
C ASP A 145 -25.25 -2.56 2.16
N ASN A 146 -25.10 -3.76 2.71
CA ASN A 146 -24.95 -5.04 1.99
C ASN A 146 -23.69 -5.20 1.10
N MET A 147 -22.66 -4.35 1.22
CA MET A 147 -21.44 -4.46 0.41
C MET A 147 -20.72 -5.80 0.49
N LYS A 148 -20.70 -6.43 1.66
CA LYS A 148 -20.14 -7.78 1.81
C LYS A 148 -20.89 -8.80 0.95
N GLN A 149 -22.22 -8.78 0.98
CA GLN A 149 -23.07 -9.68 0.19
C GLN A 149 -22.87 -9.44 -1.31
N ILE A 150 -22.77 -8.18 -1.74
CA ILE A 150 -22.48 -7.84 -3.14
C ILE A 150 -21.13 -8.42 -3.57
N ASN A 151 -20.09 -8.26 -2.74
CA ASN A 151 -18.77 -8.81 -3.05
C ASN A 151 -18.77 -10.33 -3.10
N ASP A 152 -19.46 -10.99 -2.17
CA ASP A 152 -19.50 -12.44 -2.05
C ASP A 152 -20.35 -13.07 -3.19
N THR A 153 -21.42 -12.42 -3.64
CA THR A 153 -22.34 -12.93 -4.67
C THR A 153 -21.97 -12.52 -6.09
N LEU A 154 -21.57 -11.26 -6.29
CA LEU A 154 -21.34 -10.65 -7.61
C LEU A 154 -19.86 -10.36 -7.89
N GLY A 155 -18.99 -10.58 -6.90
CA GLY A 155 -17.55 -10.39 -7.01
C GLY A 155 -17.10 -8.94 -6.75
N HIS A 156 -15.83 -8.81 -6.39
CA HIS A 156 -15.21 -7.52 -6.03
C HIS A 156 -15.24 -6.47 -7.15
N GLN A 157 -15.25 -6.87 -8.42
CA GLN A 157 -15.33 -5.91 -9.54
C GLN A 157 -16.66 -5.14 -9.53
N ILE A 158 -17.77 -5.81 -9.22
CA ILE A 158 -19.08 -5.17 -9.08
C ILE A 158 -19.12 -4.33 -7.81
N GLY A 159 -18.55 -4.82 -6.70
CA GLY A 159 -18.40 -4.02 -5.49
C GLY A 159 -17.63 -2.71 -5.73
N ASP A 160 -16.55 -2.75 -6.50
CA ASP A 160 -15.81 -1.56 -6.90
C ASP A 160 -16.66 -0.58 -7.72
N GLU A 161 -17.50 -1.07 -8.64
CA GLU A 161 -18.44 -0.22 -9.38
C GLU A 161 -19.51 0.42 -8.49
N VAL A 162 -20.01 -0.32 -7.49
CA VAL A 162 -20.95 0.22 -6.49
C VAL A 162 -20.28 1.32 -5.66
N LEU A 163 -19.02 1.14 -5.26
CA LEU A 163 -18.24 2.18 -4.57
C LEU A 163 -18.04 3.42 -5.45
N ARG A 164 -17.77 3.24 -6.74
CA ARG A 164 -17.67 4.36 -7.70
C ARG A 164 -19.02 5.07 -7.89
N ALA A 165 -20.12 4.34 -7.96
CA ALA A 165 -21.47 4.89 -8.07
C ALA A 165 -21.85 5.72 -6.83
N ALA A 166 -21.61 5.18 -5.63
CA ALA A 166 -21.82 5.88 -4.37
C ALA A 166 -21.00 7.17 -4.30
N ALA A 167 -19.74 7.11 -4.75
CA ALA A 167 -18.87 8.29 -4.82
C ALA A 167 -19.39 9.37 -5.77
N ARG A 168 -19.89 8.99 -6.95
CA ARG A 168 -20.53 9.93 -7.90
C ARG A 168 -21.79 10.55 -7.29
N ALA A 169 -22.62 9.74 -6.63
CA ALA A 169 -23.84 10.21 -5.96
C ALA A 169 -23.54 11.19 -4.84
N LEU A 170 -22.52 10.90 -4.02
CA LEU A 170 -22.00 11.80 -2.98
C LEU A 170 -21.54 13.12 -3.56
N LYS A 171 -20.69 13.08 -4.59
CA LYS A 171 -20.15 14.28 -5.25
C LYS A 171 -21.26 15.18 -5.81
N LYS A 172 -22.32 14.59 -6.38
CA LYS A 172 -23.51 15.32 -6.87
C LYS A 172 -24.38 15.87 -5.73
N ALA A 173 -24.43 15.20 -4.58
CA ALA A 173 -25.23 15.62 -3.44
C ALA A 173 -24.56 16.73 -2.61
N THR A 174 -23.22 16.75 -2.58
CA THR A 174 -22.39 17.76 -1.93
C THR A 174 -22.25 19.04 -2.74
N ARG A 175 -22.07 20.18 -2.07
CA ARG A 175 -21.73 21.46 -2.71
C ARG A 175 -20.21 21.66 -2.71
N GLU A 176 -19.75 22.67 -3.44
CA GLU A 176 -18.32 23.02 -3.56
C GLU A 176 -17.60 23.24 -2.22
N LYS A 177 -18.31 23.76 -1.21
CA LYS A 177 -17.75 24.00 0.13
C LYS A 177 -17.84 22.80 1.08
N ASP A 178 -18.49 21.71 0.66
CA ASP A 178 -18.59 20.48 1.45
C ASP A 178 -17.46 19.54 1.04
N ILE A 179 -16.89 18.81 2.00
CA ILE A 179 -15.81 17.86 1.76
C ILE A 179 -16.38 16.45 1.88
N ALA A 180 -16.48 15.73 0.75
CA ALA A 180 -16.79 14.31 0.73
C ALA A 180 -15.50 13.49 0.59
N ALA A 181 -15.34 12.50 1.45
CA ALA A 181 -14.17 11.63 1.46
C ALA A 181 -14.55 10.15 1.66
N ARG A 182 -13.71 9.26 1.15
CA ARG A 182 -13.76 7.83 1.50
C ARG A 182 -12.94 7.61 2.77
N TYR A 183 -13.59 7.12 3.81
CA TYR A 183 -12.97 6.90 5.13
C TYR A 183 -12.19 5.58 5.16
N GLY A 184 -12.73 4.53 4.54
CA GLY A 184 -12.09 3.24 4.38
C GLY A 184 -13.11 2.18 3.94
N GLY A 185 -12.69 1.15 3.21
CA GLY A 185 -13.62 0.10 2.77
C GLY A 185 -14.85 0.66 2.04
N ASP A 186 -16.02 0.43 2.61
CA ASP A 186 -17.36 0.88 2.21
C ASP A 186 -17.88 2.12 2.97
N GLU A 187 -17.04 2.73 3.80
CA GLU A 187 -17.36 3.89 4.62
C GLU A 187 -16.94 5.21 3.94
N PHE A 188 -17.83 6.20 4.02
CA PHE A 188 -17.65 7.55 3.54
C PHE A 188 -17.92 8.56 4.65
N VAL A 189 -17.34 9.75 4.52
CA VAL A 189 -17.57 10.85 5.45
C VAL A 189 -17.81 12.14 4.68
N VAL A 190 -18.66 13.00 5.23
CA VAL A 190 -18.92 14.33 4.68
C VAL A 190 -18.78 15.39 5.76
N LEU A 191 -17.94 16.39 5.52
CA LEU A 191 -17.83 17.59 6.35
C LEU A 191 -18.58 18.73 5.67
N PHE A 192 -19.60 19.27 6.35
CA PHE A 192 -20.46 20.33 5.82
C PHE A 192 -19.97 21.72 6.21
N ALA A 193 -20.04 22.67 5.29
CA ALA A 193 -19.80 24.08 5.60
C ALA A 193 -21.03 24.76 6.26
N GLY A 194 -21.51 24.22 7.39
CA GLY A 194 -22.64 24.73 8.19
C GLY A 194 -23.53 23.63 8.78
N LYS A 195 -24.61 24.01 9.48
CA LYS A 195 -25.62 23.11 10.07
C LYS A 195 -27.03 23.35 9.49
N GLY A 196 -28.01 22.57 9.96
CA GLY A 196 -29.43 22.83 9.77
C GLY A 196 -30.08 22.08 8.59
N PRO A 197 -31.15 22.63 7.97
CA PRO A 197 -31.94 21.97 6.90
C PRO A 197 -31.12 21.50 5.68
N ARG A 198 -29.87 21.95 5.58
CA ARG A 198 -28.92 21.56 4.54
C ARG A 198 -28.56 20.07 4.61
N VAL A 199 -28.44 19.50 5.82
CA VAL A 199 -28.10 18.08 6.02
C VAL A 199 -29.24 17.18 5.56
N GLU A 200 -30.48 17.50 5.93
CA GLU A 200 -31.65 16.72 5.51
C GLU A 200 -31.86 16.77 3.99
N LYS A 201 -31.70 17.95 3.39
CA LYS A 201 -31.70 18.09 1.92
C LYS A 201 -30.57 17.32 1.25
N PHE A 202 -29.42 17.18 1.91
CA PHE A 202 -28.32 16.35 1.42
C PHE A 202 -28.70 14.87 1.45
N LYS A 203 -29.27 14.35 2.55
CA LYS A 203 -29.73 12.96 2.64
C LYS A 203 -30.74 12.61 1.54
N ALA A 204 -31.72 13.49 1.32
CA ALA A 204 -32.71 13.32 0.26
C ALA A 204 -32.07 13.25 -1.15
N ARG A 205 -31.21 14.23 -1.48
CA ARG A 205 -30.47 14.22 -2.77
C ARG A 205 -29.56 13.02 -2.93
N LEU A 206 -28.90 12.60 -1.85
CA LEU A 206 -28.00 11.46 -1.89
C LEU A 206 -28.76 10.18 -2.21
N LYS A 207 -29.92 9.97 -1.57
CA LYS A 207 -30.77 8.82 -1.87
C LYS A 207 -31.21 8.80 -3.34
N GLU A 208 -31.71 9.92 -3.85
CA GLU A 208 -32.13 10.06 -5.25
C GLU A 208 -30.96 9.80 -6.22
N ASN A 209 -29.82 10.44 -6.00
CA ASN A 209 -28.64 10.27 -6.83
C ASN A 209 -28.09 8.84 -6.77
N LEU A 210 -28.15 8.18 -5.61
CA LEU A 210 -27.69 6.81 -5.46
C LEU A 210 -28.56 5.87 -6.31
N MET A 211 -29.88 6.02 -6.25
CA MET A 211 -30.79 5.24 -7.10
C MET A 211 -30.56 5.45 -8.60
N ALA A 212 -30.13 6.65 -9.01
CA ALA A 212 -29.83 6.96 -10.40
C ALA A 212 -28.45 6.45 -10.86
N GLU A 213 -27.47 6.36 -9.97
CA GLU A 213 -26.07 6.02 -10.28
C GLU A 213 -25.75 4.53 -10.16
N LEU A 214 -26.54 3.79 -9.39
CA LEU A 214 -26.27 2.38 -9.14
C LEU A 214 -26.48 1.55 -10.40
N PRO A 215 -25.56 0.63 -10.72
CA PRO A 215 -25.86 -0.40 -11.71
C PRO A 215 -27.05 -1.22 -11.19
N TYR A 216 -28.05 -1.48 -12.04
CA TYR A 216 -29.17 -2.33 -11.68
C TYR A 216 -28.65 -3.73 -11.33
N THR A 217 -28.55 -4.03 -10.03
CA THR A 217 -28.08 -5.32 -9.53
C THR A 217 -29.19 -6.37 -9.51
N GLY A 218 -30.45 -5.98 -9.75
CA GLY A 218 -31.62 -6.85 -9.90
C GLY A 218 -32.07 -7.59 -8.63
N GLU A 219 -31.15 -8.00 -7.77
CA GLU A 219 -31.40 -8.92 -6.66
C GLU A 219 -30.99 -8.37 -5.28
N ILE A 220 -30.05 -7.41 -5.22
CA ILE A 220 -29.54 -6.85 -3.96
C ILE A 220 -29.81 -5.35 -3.93
N GLU A 221 -30.67 -4.90 -3.02
CA GLU A 221 -30.89 -3.48 -2.77
C GLU A 221 -29.65 -2.87 -2.12
N VAL A 222 -29.06 -1.88 -2.80
CA VAL A 222 -27.93 -1.11 -2.28
C VAL A 222 -28.49 0.12 -1.58
N GLY A 223 -28.34 0.13 -0.25
CA GLY A 223 -28.69 1.25 0.60
C GLY A 223 -27.46 2.00 1.08
N LEU A 224 -27.68 3.13 1.73
CA LEU A 224 -26.63 3.83 2.44
C LEU A 224 -27.17 4.35 3.76
N SER A 225 -26.52 3.97 4.87
CA SER A 225 -26.87 4.38 6.24
C SER A 225 -26.07 5.62 6.63
N THR A 226 -26.70 6.62 7.25
CA THR A 226 -26.10 7.96 7.47
C THR A 226 -26.37 8.51 8.86
N GLY A 227 -25.32 8.56 9.68
CA GLY A 227 -25.32 9.25 10.95
C GLY A 227 -24.69 10.63 10.85
N VAL A 228 -25.23 11.62 11.55
CA VAL A 228 -24.75 13.00 11.51
C VAL A 228 -24.50 13.50 12.92
N ALA A 229 -23.39 14.19 13.12
CA ALA A 229 -23.06 14.93 14.32
C ALA A 229 -22.87 16.42 14.01
N TYR A 230 -23.15 17.26 15.00
CA TYR A 230 -23.13 18.71 14.90
C TYR A 230 -22.13 19.29 15.90
N CYS A 231 -21.23 20.17 15.44
CA CYS A 231 -20.25 20.85 16.29
C CYS A 231 -20.76 22.26 16.64
N PRO A 232 -21.01 22.63 17.91
CA PRO A 232 -20.44 21.98 19.10
C PRO A 232 -21.39 21.04 19.88
N GLU A 233 -22.65 20.84 19.45
CA GLU A 233 -23.67 20.13 20.25
C GLU A 233 -23.30 18.68 20.59
N ASP A 234 -22.63 18.00 19.67
CA ASP A 234 -22.17 16.61 19.79
C ASP A 234 -20.66 16.50 20.09
N GLY A 235 -20.00 17.64 20.36
CA GLY A 235 -18.57 17.71 20.68
C GLY A 235 -17.82 18.80 19.91
N GLU A 236 -16.65 19.14 20.45
CA GLU A 236 -15.74 20.18 19.92
C GLU A 236 -14.39 19.60 19.47
N ASP A 237 -14.31 18.29 19.32
CA ASP A 237 -13.13 17.58 18.83
C ASP A 237 -13.52 16.50 17.82
N ALA A 238 -12.57 16.13 16.96
CA ALA A 238 -12.82 15.18 15.87
C ALA A 238 -13.30 13.82 16.37
N ARG A 239 -12.83 13.36 17.54
CA ARG A 239 -13.18 12.04 18.08
C ARG A 239 -14.63 12.02 18.53
N SER A 240 -15.06 13.01 19.31
CA SER A 240 -16.43 13.11 19.82
C SER A 240 -17.44 13.20 18.66
N LEU A 241 -17.16 14.06 17.67
CA LEU A 241 -18.03 14.23 16.51
C LEU A 241 -18.15 12.96 15.66
N LEU A 242 -17.03 12.30 15.35
CA LEU A 242 -17.06 11.07 14.57
C LEU A 242 -17.73 9.94 15.34
N SER A 243 -17.50 9.83 16.66
CA SER A 243 -18.14 8.81 17.49
C SER A 243 -19.66 8.99 17.56
N ALA A 244 -20.15 10.23 17.69
CA ALA A 244 -21.58 10.52 17.71
C ALA A 244 -22.25 10.26 16.35
N ALA A 245 -21.58 10.62 15.26
CA ALA A 245 -22.06 10.34 13.91
C ALA A 245 -22.08 8.83 13.64
N ASP A 246 -21.03 8.10 14.00
CA ASP A 246 -20.94 6.65 13.84
C ASP A 246 -22.05 5.91 14.60
N ALA A 247 -22.29 6.25 15.87
CA ALA A 247 -23.35 5.65 16.66
C ALA A 247 -24.74 5.82 16.02
N ARG A 248 -25.01 7.00 15.43
CA ARG A 248 -26.28 7.26 14.72
C ARG A 248 -26.38 6.51 13.40
N MET A 249 -25.26 6.38 12.69
CA MET A 249 -25.17 5.62 11.44
C MET A 249 -25.46 4.14 11.71
N TYR A 250 -24.84 3.59 12.75
CA TYR A 250 -25.03 2.22 13.19
C TYR A 250 -26.49 1.94 13.60
N ALA A 251 -27.10 2.84 14.37
CA ALA A 251 -28.52 2.73 14.74
C ALA A 251 -29.45 2.73 13.52
N GLU A 252 -29.17 3.56 12.50
CA GLU A 252 -29.92 3.55 11.25
C GLU A 252 -29.75 2.22 10.48
N LYS A 253 -28.51 1.72 10.41
CA LYS A 253 -28.15 0.46 9.74
C LYS A 253 -28.88 -0.72 10.37
N GLU A 254 -28.90 -0.82 11.70
CA GLU A 254 -29.65 -1.86 12.41
C GLU A 254 -31.17 -1.75 12.18
N ALA A 255 -31.73 -0.54 12.22
CA ALA A 255 -33.15 -0.33 11.98
C ALA A 255 -33.59 -0.73 10.56
N LYS A 256 -32.74 -0.52 9.55
CA LYS A 256 -32.98 -1.02 8.19
C LYS A 256 -32.89 -2.54 8.12
N LYS A 257 -31.85 -3.13 8.70
CA LYS A 257 -31.66 -4.59 8.71
C LYS A 257 -32.85 -5.30 9.35
N ASN A 258 -33.35 -4.79 10.47
CA ASN A 258 -34.53 -5.32 11.16
C ASN A 258 -35.81 -5.19 10.30
N ARG A 259 -35.97 -4.09 9.55
CA ARG A 259 -37.09 -3.94 8.60
C ARG A 259 -37.05 -4.95 7.47
N TYR A 260 -35.87 -5.22 6.90
CA TYR A 260 -35.71 -6.26 5.88
C TYR A 260 -36.05 -7.65 6.42
N TYR A 261 -35.59 -8.00 7.62
CA TYR A 261 -35.95 -9.27 8.24
C TYR A 261 -37.45 -9.39 8.53
N ALA A 262 -38.07 -8.33 9.06
CA ALA A 262 -39.52 -8.31 9.30
C ALA A 262 -40.31 -8.48 7.99
N PHE A 263 -39.90 -7.80 6.91
CA PHE A 263 -40.55 -7.95 5.60
C PHE A 263 -40.34 -9.35 5.00
N GLY A 264 -39.15 -9.92 5.13
CA GLY A 264 -38.86 -11.31 4.70
C GLY A 264 -39.72 -12.35 5.44
N LEU A 265 -39.87 -12.21 6.75
CA LEU A 265 -40.72 -13.09 7.57
C LEU A 265 -42.21 -12.95 7.20
N LEU A 266 -42.68 -11.74 6.89
CA LEU A 266 -44.05 -11.52 6.41
C LEU A 266 -44.26 -12.13 5.02
N ALA A 267 -43.28 -12.02 4.12
CA ALA A 267 -43.33 -12.59 2.78
C ALA A 267 -43.34 -14.13 2.81
N GLU A 268 -42.52 -14.76 3.65
CA GLU A 268 -42.52 -16.23 3.83
C GLU A 268 -43.83 -16.75 4.44
N ASN A 269 -44.41 -16.03 5.41
CA ASN A 269 -45.70 -16.40 6.02
C ASN A 269 -46.92 -16.09 5.14
N SER A 270 -46.72 -15.43 3.98
CA SER A 270 -47.77 -15.11 3.01
C SER A 270 -47.76 -15.99 1.77
N LYS A 271 -46.84 -16.96 1.68
CA LYS A 271 -46.88 -18.01 0.64
C LYS A 271 -47.91 -19.08 1.07
N PRO A 272 -48.91 -19.39 0.22
CA PRO A 272 -49.95 -20.38 0.51
C PRO A 272 -49.40 -21.81 0.62
#